data_AF-A0AB37E6N1-F1
#
_entry.id   AF-A0AB37E6N1-F1
#
_cell.length_a   1.000
_cell.length_b   1.000
_cell.length_c   1.000
_cell.angle_alpha   90.00
_cell.angle_beta   90.00
_cell.angle_gamma   90.00
#
_symmetry.space_group_name_H-M   'P 1'
#
loop_
_entity.id
_entity.type
_entity.pdbx_description
1 polymer ?
#
loop_
_entity_poly.entity_id
_entity_poly.type
_entity_poly.pdbx_seq_one_letter_code
_entity_poly.pdbx_strand_id
1 'polypeptide(L)'
;MRRPLFISSASAAVLAFALTVAACQPGSDAPNASSSDASSSGTVSSAVPSPAAPGPAPAGNPAAPTPAPSEDAQARIPEGPDMRPERIPASEIPCREQIGEAASARLVERCIQVSPATHPPCNAANPCDLIQGEIDRSCKLWARDGDPPAACRS
;
A
#
# COMPACT_ATOMS: atom_id res chain seq x y z
N MET A 1 -53.96 -20.12 0.92
CA MET A 1 -54.29 -19.46 2.20
C MET A 1 -53.59 -18.11 2.20
N ARG A 2 -54.35 -17.02 2.44
CA ARG A 2 -53.95 -15.61 2.26
C ARG A 2 -53.45 -15.01 3.60
N ARG A 3 -52.57 -14.00 3.48
CA ARG A 3 -51.75 -13.26 4.48
C ARG A 3 -52.50 -12.66 5.69
N PRO A 4 -51.76 -12.24 6.74
CA PRO A 4 -51.49 -10.79 6.93
C PRO A 4 -50.01 -10.53 7.28
N LEU A 5 -49.24 -9.61 6.67
CA LEU A 5 -49.35 -8.14 6.59
C LEU A 5 -49.72 -7.47 7.93
N PHE A 6 -48.75 -7.38 8.84
CA PHE A 6 -48.77 -6.38 9.91
C PHE A 6 -48.02 -5.13 9.46
N ILE A 7 -48.80 -4.16 9.00
CA ILE A 7 -48.44 -2.76 8.87
C ILE A 7 -48.60 -2.18 10.29
N SER A 8 -47.50 -1.74 10.91
CA SER A 8 -47.58 -0.92 12.11
C SER A 8 -47.03 0.46 11.77
N SER A 9 -47.97 1.40 11.74
CA SER A 9 -47.86 2.81 11.41
C SER A 9 -47.25 3.66 12.54
N ALA A 10 -46.67 4.80 12.13
CA ALA A 10 -46.47 6.05 12.89
C ALA A 10 -45.43 6.00 14.04
N SER A 11 -44.39 6.83 14.03
CA SER A 11 -44.56 8.28 14.19
C SER A 11 -43.41 9.07 13.60
N ALA A 12 -43.79 10.17 12.96
CA ALA A 12 -42.92 11.21 12.43
C ALA A 12 -42.26 12.02 13.56
N ALA A 13 -40.97 12.29 13.42
CA ALA A 13 -40.33 13.48 13.98
C ALA A 13 -39.30 13.98 12.97
N VAL A 14 -39.79 14.79 12.03
CA VAL A 14 -38.96 15.63 11.17
C VAL A 14 -38.53 16.81 12.04
N LEU A 15 -37.26 16.83 12.47
CA LEU A 15 -36.64 18.04 13.00
C LEU A 15 -35.66 18.55 11.94
N ALA A 16 -36.23 19.34 11.04
CA ALA A 16 -35.51 20.22 10.14
C ALA A 16 -34.87 21.33 10.97
N PHE A 17 -33.54 21.41 10.97
CA PHE A 17 -32.83 22.62 11.37
C PHE A 17 -32.24 23.24 10.11
N ALA A 18 -32.91 24.28 9.64
CA ALA A 18 -32.48 25.10 8.51
C ALA A 18 -32.24 26.53 8.98
N LEU A 19 -31.25 27.17 8.33
CA LEU A 19 -30.83 28.58 8.39
C LEU A 19 -29.91 28.94 9.56
N THR A 20 -28.69 29.43 9.30
CA THR A 20 -28.45 30.74 8.67
C THR A 20 -27.34 30.77 7.63
N VAL A 21 -27.64 31.43 6.51
CA VAL A 21 -26.70 31.92 5.50
C VAL A 21 -26.24 33.31 5.93
N ALA A 22 -24.92 33.55 5.98
CA ALA A 22 -24.33 34.87 5.90
C ALA A 22 -23.13 34.78 4.95
N ALA A 23 -23.36 35.18 3.69
CA ALA A 23 -22.34 35.39 2.68
C ALA A 23 -22.07 36.90 2.54
N CYS A 24 -20.92 37.23 1.93
CA CYS A 24 -20.43 38.54 1.40
C CYS A 24 -19.63 39.41 2.42
N GLN A 25 -18.38 39.87 2.20
CA GLN A 25 -17.67 40.36 0.99
C GLN A 25 -16.13 40.62 1.27
N PRO A 26 -15.33 41.06 0.25
CA PRO A 26 -13.87 40.84 0.12
C PRO A 26 -12.96 42.05 0.45
N GLY A 27 -11.63 41.80 0.48
CA GLY A 27 -10.55 42.69 0.00
C GLY A 27 -9.95 43.78 0.92
N SER A 28 -8.65 43.63 1.24
CA SER A 28 -7.52 44.60 1.43
C SER A 28 -7.75 45.90 2.26
N ASP A 29 -6.93 46.36 3.23
CA ASP A 29 -5.46 46.49 3.31
C ASP A 29 -4.94 46.66 4.78
N ALA A 30 -3.87 45.93 5.12
CA ALA A 30 -2.63 46.25 5.89
C ALA A 30 -2.58 47.10 7.21
N PRO A 31 -1.47 47.06 8.00
CA PRO A 31 -0.49 45.99 8.26
C PRO A 31 -0.23 45.75 9.77
N ASN A 32 0.63 44.74 10.04
CA ASN A 32 1.53 44.60 11.19
C ASN A 32 1.16 43.52 12.23
N ALA A 33 1.67 42.31 11.99
CA ALA A 33 2.38 41.54 13.02
C ALA A 33 3.12 40.37 12.35
N SER A 34 4.45 40.48 12.37
CA SER A 34 5.40 39.36 12.47
C SER A 34 5.29 38.22 11.46
N SER A 35 5.90 38.42 10.30
CA SER A 35 6.39 37.32 9.47
C SER A 35 7.51 36.61 10.24
N SER A 36 7.20 35.44 10.81
CA SER A 36 8.24 34.47 11.19
C SER A 36 8.54 33.62 9.95
N ASP A 37 9.64 34.01 9.32
CA ASP A 37 10.61 33.21 8.58
C ASP A 37 10.19 31.83 8.05
N ALA A 38 10.09 31.79 6.73
CA ALA A 38 10.75 30.82 5.86
C ALA A 38 10.81 29.36 6.35
N SER A 39 9.85 28.59 5.83
CA SER A 39 10.10 27.38 5.03
C SER A 39 11.56 26.88 5.05
N SER A 40 11.89 26.10 6.09
CA SER A 40 13.09 25.27 6.08
C SER A 40 12.79 24.03 5.24
N SER A 41 13.01 24.15 3.92
CA SER A 41 13.24 22.99 3.07
C SER A 41 14.50 22.30 3.57
N GLY A 42 14.32 21.22 4.32
CA GLY A 42 15.38 20.30 4.72
C GLY A 42 15.92 19.56 3.50
N THR A 43 16.74 20.23 2.70
CA THR A 43 17.55 19.60 1.66
C THR A 43 18.75 18.95 2.36
N VAL A 44 18.59 17.70 2.77
CA VAL A 44 19.74 16.89 3.18
C VAL A 44 20.51 16.55 1.90
N SER A 45 21.48 17.41 1.58
CA SER A 45 22.50 17.13 0.59
C SER A 45 23.56 16.28 1.26
N SER A 46 23.41 14.96 1.20
CA SER A 46 24.47 14.01 1.57
C SER A 46 25.59 14.11 0.54
N ALA A 47 26.55 15.01 0.81
CA ALA A 47 27.84 15.00 0.15
C ALA A 47 28.58 13.71 0.54
N VAL A 48 28.70 12.79 -0.41
CA VAL A 48 29.56 11.62 -0.29
C VAL A 48 31.01 12.10 -0.41
N PRO A 49 31.93 11.76 0.51
CA PRO A 49 33.35 12.06 0.31
C PRO A 49 33.91 11.26 -0.88
N SER A 50 34.59 11.98 -1.77
CA SER A 50 35.31 11.45 -2.92
C SER A 50 36.44 10.50 -2.47
N PRO A 51 36.57 9.27 -3.02
CA PRO A 51 37.73 8.45 -2.73
C PRO A 51 38.99 9.02 -3.40
N ALA A 52 40.07 9.03 -2.63
CA ALA A 52 41.40 9.47 -3.03
C ALA A 52 41.91 8.72 -4.27
N ALA A 53 42.60 9.45 -5.15
CA ALA A 53 43.28 8.91 -6.31
C ALA A 53 44.30 7.82 -5.91
N PRO A 54 44.38 6.68 -6.63
CA PRO A 54 45.48 5.73 -6.46
C PRO A 54 46.78 6.34 -6.97
N GLY A 55 47.84 6.26 -6.16
CA GLY A 55 49.21 6.61 -6.57
C GLY A 55 49.73 5.68 -7.68
N PRO A 56 50.77 6.10 -8.42
CA PRO A 56 51.31 5.33 -9.54
C PRO A 56 51.92 4.00 -9.07
N ALA A 57 51.51 2.91 -9.71
CA ALA A 57 52.04 1.57 -9.49
C ALA A 57 53.51 1.47 -9.96
N PRO A 58 54.40 0.76 -9.24
CA PRO A 58 55.72 0.42 -9.75
C PRO A 58 55.61 -0.63 -10.87
N ALA A 59 56.42 -0.43 -11.90
CA ALA A 59 56.52 -1.31 -13.05
C ALA A 59 57.20 -2.65 -12.72
N GLY A 60 56.62 -3.74 -13.23
CA GLY A 60 57.37 -4.78 -13.93
C GLY A 60 57.71 -6.07 -13.17
N ASN A 61 57.06 -7.17 -13.57
CA ASN A 61 57.78 -8.36 -14.00
C ASN A 61 56.96 -9.14 -15.06
N PRO A 62 57.57 -9.78 -16.08
CA PRO A 62 56.82 -10.42 -17.15
C PRO A 62 56.19 -11.74 -16.69
N ALA A 63 54.88 -11.88 -16.89
CA ALA A 63 54.17 -13.14 -16.69
C ALA A 63 54.47 -14.12 -17.84
N ALA A 64 54.77 -15.37 -17.48
CA ALA A 64 54.83 -16.50 -18.40
C ALA A 64 53.48 -16.72 -19.11
N PRO A 65 53.44 -17.32 -20.31
CA PRO A 65 52.19 -17.50 -21.05
C PRO A 65 51.21 -18.42 -20.30
N THR A 66 50.02 -17.91 -20.03
CA THR A 66 48.87 -18.67 -19.51
C THR A 66 48.29 -19.54 -20.62
N PRO A 67 48.04 -20.85 -20.41
CA PRO A 67 47.33 -21.66 -21.39
C PRO A 67 45.87 -21.19 -21.53
N ALA A 68 45.34 -21.23 -22.75
CA ALA A 68 43.98 -20.80 -23.07
C ALA A 68 42.92 -21.55 -22.25
N PRO A 69 41.77 -20.94 -21.91
CA PRO A 69 40.69 -21.64 -21.23
C PRO A 69 40.00 -22.58 -22.21
N SER A 70 39.83 -23.85 -21.81
CA SER A 70 39.04 -24.83 -22.56
C SER A 70 37.55 -24.45 -22.53
N GLU A 71 36.94 -24.32 -23.71
CA GLU A 71 35.54 -23.91 -23.93
C GLU A 71 34.47 -24.97 -23.64
N ASP A 72 34.80 -26.10 -23.00
CA ASP A 72 33.84 -27.19 -22.80
C ASP A 72 33.60 -27.51 -21.31
N ALA A 73 32.43 -27.09 -20.83
CA ALA A 73 31.52 -27.82 -19.93
C ALA A 73 30.66 -26.88 -19.04
N GLN A 74 30.00 -25.89 -19.63
CA GLN A 74 28.85 -25.28 -18.93
C GLN A 74 27.67 -26.25 -19.00
N ALA A 75 27.27 -26.79 -17.85
CA ALA A 75 26.10 -27.65 -17.74
C ALA A 75 24.84 -26.92 -18.24
N ARG A 76 24.20 -27.44 -19.31
CA ARG A 76 22.90 -26.95 -19.78
C ARG A 76 21.79 -27.56 -18.93
N ILE A 77 20.95 -26.73 -18.32
CA ILE A 77 19.70 -27.16 -17.69
C ILE A 77 18.71 -27.49 -18.82
N PRO A 78 18.03 -28.65 -18.81
CA PRO A 78 16.98 -28.97 -19.77
C PRO A 78 15.85 -27.93 -19.72
N GLU A 79 15.35 -27.47 -20.87
CA GLU A 79 14.14 -26.62 -20.88
C GLU A 79 12.95 -27.40 -20.28
N GLY A 80 12.48 -26.95 -19.12
CA GLY A 80 11.25 -27.44 -18.50
C GLY A 80 10.00 -26.94 -19.23
N PRO A 81 8.82 -27.51 -18.96
CA PRO A 81 7.57 -27.00 -19.52
C PRO A 81 7.39 -25.52 -19.19
N ASP A 82 6.82 -24.76 -20.13
CA ASP A 82 6.62 -23.31 -20.01
C ASP A 82 5.63 -22.99 -18.87
N MET A 83 6.17 -22.77 -17.66
CA MET A 83 5.41 -22.33 -16.48
C MET A 83 5.25 -20.81 -16.49
N ARG A 84 4.70 -20.26 -17.57
CA ARG A 84 4.36 -18.85 -17.62
C ARG A 84 3.34 -18.53 -16.50
N PRO A 85 3.58 -17.51 -15.65
CA PRO A 85 2.62 -17.12 -14.63
C PRO A 85 1.32 -16.62 -15.29
N GLU A 86 0.23 -17.35 -15.09
CA GLU A 86 -1.12 -16.89 -15.42
C GLU A 86 -1.55 -15.84 -14.37
N ARG A 87 -1.92 -14.63 -14.79
CA ARG A 87 -2.46 -13.63 -13.87
C ARG A 87 -3.95 -13.91 -13.62
N ILE A 88 -4.32 -14.15 -12.37
CA ILE A 88 -5.73 -14.15 -11.97
C ILE A 88 -6.24 -12.70 -12.00
N PRO A 89 -7.34 -12.39 -12.72
CA PRO A 89 -7.88 -11.04 -12.75
C PRO A 89 -8.46 -10.69 -11.38
N ALA A 90 -7.79 -9.82 -10.64
CA ALA A 90 -8.44 -9.03 -9.59
C ALA A 90 -9.18 -7.88 -10.27
N SER A 91 -10.38 -7.52 -9.82
CA SER A 91 -11.09 -6.35 -10.36
C SER A 91 -10.18 -5.13 -10.26
N GLU A 92 -9.97 -4.33 -11.31
CA GLU A 92 -9.01 -3.21 -11.23
C GLU A 92 -9.54 -1.99 -10.45
N ILE A 93 -10.80 -2.03 -10.01
CA ILE A 93 -11.47 -0.93 -9.32
C ILE A 93 -10.97 -0.83 -7.87
N PRO A 94 -10.50 0.35 -7.41
CA PRO A 94 -10.14 0.59 -6.02
C PRO A 94 -11.29 0.31 -5.06
N CYS A 95 -10.98 -0.28 -3.90
CA CYS A 95 -12.01 -0.63 -2.93
C CYS A 95 -12.77 0.59 -2.39
N ARG A 96 -12.09 1.73 -2.24
CA ARG A 96 -12.74 3.01 -1.89
C ARG A 96 -13.82 3.44 -2.90
N GLU A 97 -13.64 3.11 -4.18
CA GLU A 97 -14.60 3.45 -5.24
C GLU A 97 -15.74 2.44 -5.29
N GLN A 98 -15.48 1.18 -4.93
CA GLN A 98 -16.49 0.12 -4.93
C GLN A 98 -17.45 0.19 -3.74
N ILE A 99 -16.95 0.44 -2.52
CA ILE A 99 -17.77 0.42 -1.28
C ILE A 99 -17.77 1.75 -0.50
N GLY A 100 -17.07 2.77 -1.00
CA GLY A 100 -16.94 4.07 -0.36
C GLY A 100 -15.85 4.13 0.71
N GLU A 101 -15.28 5.33 0.89
CA GLU A 101 -14.12 5.61 1.77
C GLU A 101 -14.24 5.01 3.18
N ALA A 102 -15.36 5.26 3.87
CA ALA A 102 -15.54 4.83 5.25
C ALA A 102 -15.63 3.30 5.37
N ALA A 103 -16.23 2.62 4.39
CA ALA A 103 -16.33 1.16 4.41
C ALA A 103 -15.00 0.51 4.03
N SER A 104 -14.30 1.03 3.02
CA SER A 104 -12.97 0.55 2.63
C SER A 104 -11.95 0.76 3.74
N ALA A 105 -12.02 1.88 4.48
CA ALA A 105 -11.14 2.12 5.61
C ALA A 105 -11.31 1.08 6.72
N ARG A 106 -12.56 0.71 7.05
CA ARG A 106 -12.83 -0.37 8.03
C ARG A 106 -12.32 -1.73 7.55
N LEU A 107 -12.44 -2.00 6.26
CA LEU A 107 -11.93 -3.25 5.67
C LEU A 107 -10.40 -3.30 5.71
N VAL A 108 -9.73 -2.20 5.36
CA VAL A 108 -8.26 -2.07 5.43
C VAL A 108 -7.76 -2.22 6.87
N GLU A 109 -8.40 -1.56 7.81
CA GLU A 109 -8.06 -1.65 9.24
C GLU A 109 -8.14 -3.11 9.73
N ARG A 110 -9.22 -3.81 9.37
CA ARG A 110 -9.36 -5.23 9.67
C ARG A 110 -8.25 -6.07 9.03
N CYS A 111 -7.91 -5.79 7.77
CA CYS A 111 -6.84 -6.48 7.05
C CYS A 111 -5.48 -6.33 7.77
N ILE A 112 -5.16 -5.12 8.23
CA ILE A 112 -3.92 -4.86 8.97
C ILE A 112 -3.89 -5.64 10.29
N GLN A 113 -5.00 -5.70 11.01
CA GLN A 113 -5.08 -6.42 12.29
C GLN A 113 -4.90 -7.94 12.18
N VAL A 114 -5.21 -8.51 11.01
CA VAL A 114 -5.11 -9.97 10.80
C VAL A 114 -3.88 -10.36 9.99
N SER A 115 -3.25 -9.45 9.24
CA SER A 115 -2.10 -9.79 8.41
C SER A 115 -0.80 -9.95 9.23
N PRO A 116 -0.13 -11.11 9.19
CA PRO A 116 1.21 -11.26 9.75
C PRO A 116 2.33 -10.74 8.82
N ALA A 117 2.00 -10.34 7.58
CA ALA A 117 2.99 -9.87 6.62
C ALA A 117 3.48 -8.45 6.96
N THR A 118 4.75 -8.16 6.63
CA THR A 118 5.33 -6.82 6.81
C THR A 118 4.84 -5.80 5.79
N HIS A 119 4.39 -6.26 4.61
CA HIS A 119 3.83 -5.43 3.54
C HIS A 119 2.63 -6.14 2.89
N PRO A 120 1.48 -6.23 3.58
CA PRO A 120 0.29 -6.84 3.01
C PRO A 120 -0.39 -5.94 1.98
N PRO A 121 -1.25 -6.49 1.11
CA PRO A 121 -2.06 -5.72 0.17
C PRO A 121 -3.22 -4.94 0.83
N CYS A 122 -3.13 -4.60 2.12
CA CYS A 122 -4.14 -3.87 2.87
C CYS A 122 -4.11 -2.36 2.52
N ASN A 123 -4.67 -2.00 1.36
CA ASN A 123 -4.72 -0.61 0.89
C ASN A 123 -6.03 -0.35 0.15
N ALA A 124 -6.74 0.73 0.46
CA ALA A 124 -8.03 1.06 -0.18
C ALA A 124 -7.93 1.37 -1.68
N ALA A 125 -6.71 1.63 -2.20
CA ALA A 125 -6.42 1.70 -3.63
C ALA A 125 -6.43 0.34 -4.32
N ASN A 126 -6.29 -0.75 -3.56
CA ASN A 126 -6.39 -2.09 -4.07
C ASN A 126 -7.87 -2.51 -4.17
N PRO A 127 -8.16 -3.55 -4.94
CA PRO A 127 -9.51 -4.10 -5.08
C PRO A 127 -10.04 -4.69 -3.77
N CYS A 128 -11.34 -4.57 -3.50
CA CYS A 128 -11.89 -5.13 -2.24
C CYS A 128 -11.68 -6.65 -2.16
N ASP A 129 -11.80 -7.37 -3.28
CA ASP A 129 -11.59 -8.83 -3.31
C ASP A 129 -10.15 -9.21 -2.96
N LEU A 130 -9.16 -8.37 -3.30
CA LEU A 130 -7.77 -8.60 -2.94
C LEU A 130 -7.55 -8.40 -1.43
N ILE A 131 -8.14 -7.34 -0.86
CA ILE A 131 -8.07 -7.06 0.59
C ILE A 131 -8.80 -8.16 1.37
N GLN A 132 -10.00 -8.56 0.92
CA GLN A 132 -10.79 -9.60 1.56
C GLN A 132 -10.10 -10.97 1.46
N GLY A 133 -9.51 -11.29 0.31
CA GLY A 133 -8.73 -12.52 0.13
C GLY A 133 -7.55 -12.63 1.10
N GLU A 134 -6.87 -11.50 1.38
CA GLU A 134 -5.81 -11.46 2.38
C GLU A 134 -6.35 -11.69 3.79
N ILE A 135 -7.47 -11.06 4.16
CA ILE A 135 -8.15 -11.30 5.45
C ILE A 135 -8.47 -12.79 5.60
N ASP A 136 -9.10 -13.40 4.60
CA ASP A 136 -9.52 -14.79 4.63
C ASP A 136 -8.33 -15.74 4.74
N ARG A 137 -7.26 -15.48 3.97
CA ARG A 137 -6.03 -16.26 4.02
C ARG A 137 -5.38 -16.16 5.40
N SER A 138 -5.22 -14.95 5.92
CA SER A 138 -4.56 -14.69 7.19
C SER A 138 -5.35 -15.28 8.37
N CYS A 139 -6.67 -15.14 8.37
CA CYS A 139 -7.50 -15.76 9.41
C CYS A 139 -7.46 -17.30 9.37
N LYS A 140 -7.37 -17.92 8.17
CA LYS A 140 -7.13 -19.37 8.05
C LYS A 140 -5.76 -19.77 8.60
N LEU A 141 -4.74 -18.94 8.48
CA LEU A 141 -3.42 -19.19 9.07
C LEU A 141 -3.51 -19.18 10.60
N TRP A 142 -4.06 -18.12 11.18
CA TRP A 142 -4.20 -18.02 12.64
C TRP A 142 -5.07 -19.12 13.25
N ALA A 143 -6.11 -19.57 12.54
CA ALA A 143 -6.94 -20.69 12.99
C ALA A 143 -6.15 -22.01 13.12
N ARG A 144 -5.08 -22.18 12.34
CA ARG A 144 -4.18 -23.34 12.44
C ARG A 144 -3.21 -23.21 13.62
N ASP A 145 -2.84 -21.99 13.99
CA ASP A 145 -1.86 -21.70 15.03
C ASP A 145 -2.49 -21.59 16.44
N GLY A 146 -3.82 -21.44 16.53
CA GLY A 146 -4.60 -21.72 17.75
C GLY A 146 -5.15 -20.50 18.51
N ASP A 147 -4.75 -19.27 18.15
CA ASP A 147 -5.27 -18.04 18.75
C ASP A 147 -5.52 -16.94 17.70
N PRO A 148 -6.66 -16.97 17.00
CA PRO A 148 -6.97 -15.97 15.98
C PRO A 148 -7.33 -14.62 16.59
N PRO A 149 -6.82 -13.50 16.00
CA PRO A 149 -7.23 -12.16 16.39
C PRO A 149 -8.76 -12.01 16.41
N ALA A 150 -9.27 -11.15 17.29
CA ALA A 150 -10.71 -10.87 17.35
C ALA A 150 -11.27 -10.41 15.99
N ALA A 151 -10.47 -9.70 15.20
CA ALA A 151 -10.79 -9.29 13.84
C ALA A 151 -11.10 -10.45 12.88
N CYS A 152 -10.70 -11.69 13.18
CA CYS A 152 -11.08 -12.88 12.40
C CYS A 152 -12.50 -13.40 12.73
N ARG A 153 -13.14 -12.89 13.77
CA ARG A 153 -14.52 -13.23 14.17
C ARG A 153 -15.46 -12.14 13.66
N SER A 154 -15.86 -12.23 12.39
CA SER A 154 -16.79 -11.29 11.72
C SER A 154 -18.06 -11.98 11.26
#